data_AF-A0A7X6UIL2-F1
#
_entry.id   AF-A0A7X6UIL2-F1
#
_cell.length_a   1.000
_cell.length_b   1.000
_cell.length_c   1.000
_cell.angle_alpha   90.00
_cell.angle_beta   90.00
_cell.angle_gamma   90.00
#
_symmetry.space_group_name_H-M   'P 1'
#
loop_
_entity.id
_entity.type
_entity.pdbx_description
1 polymer ?
#
loop_
_entity_poly.entity_id
_entity_poly.type
_entity_poly.pdbx_seq_one_letter_code
_entity_poly.pdbx_strand_id
1 'polypeptide(L)' 'MTIITPGMSLLQIVELSPQSEEVFHQYDAEAGCCILCNNLFDSLEEVAKIYSLDLNQILAKLKGLDHTMEG' A
#
# COMPACT_ATOMS: atom_id res chain seq x y z
N MET A 1 4.41 -6.73 15.54
CA MET A 1 5.44 -6.21 14.62
C MET A 1 5.22 -6.86 13.29
N THR A 2 4.47 -6.19 12.44
CA THR A 2 4.09 -6.72 11.14
C THR A 2 5.03 -6.14 10.10
N ILE A 3 5.88 -6.99 9.50
CA ILE A 3 6.89 -6.53 8.56
C ILE A 3 6.27 -6.42 7.17
N ILE A 4 5.86 -5.22 6.78
CA ILE A 4 5.40 -4.94 5.42
C ILE A 4 6.62 -4.85 4.49
N THR A 5 6.61 -5.66 3.44
CA THR A 5 7.68 -5.73 2.43
C THR A 5 7.12 -5.42 1.03
N PRO A 6 7.92 -4.84 0.13
CA PRO A 6 7.46 -4.50 -1.22
C PRO A 6 7.06 -5.70 -2.09
N GLY A 7 7.53 -6.90 -1.74
CA GLY A 7 7.15 -8.15 -2.42
C GLY A 7 5.80 -8.71 -2.00
N MET A 8 5.15 -8.15 -0.97
CA MET A 8 3.80 -8.55 -0.58
C MET A 8 2.77 -8.01 -1.57
N SER A 9 1.70 -8.78 -1.79
CA SER A 9 0.56 -8.29 -2.56
C SER A 9 -0.23 -7.25 -1.80
N LEU A 10 -0.92 -6.36 -2.51
CA LEU A 10 -1.78 -5.36 -1.88
C LEU A 10 -2.80 -6.02 -0.92
N LEU A 11 -3.38 -7.16 -1.32
CA LEU A 11 -4.25 -7.95 -0.47
C LEU A 11 -3.59 -8.32 0.86
N GLN A 12 -2.37 -8.89 0.83
CA GLN A 12 -1.67 -9.26 2.06
C GLN A 12 -1.43 -8.06 2.97
N ILE A 13 -1.10 -6.89 2.39
CA ILE A 13 -0.87 -5.67 3.15
C ILE A 13 -2.16 -5.21 3.85
N VAL A 14 -3.29 -5.23 3.13
CA VAL A 14 -4.61 -4.86 3.67
C VAL A 14 -5.09 -5.86 4.73
N GLU A 15 -4.86 -7.16 4.54
CA GLU A 15 -5.17 -8.20 5.53
C GLU A 15 -4.36 -8.01 6.82
N LEU A 16 -3.10 -7.58 6.70
CA LEU A 16 -2.23 -7.30 7.83
C LEU A 16 -2.57 -5.98 8.54
N SER A 17 -2.98 -4.97 7.77
CA SER A 17 -3.35 -3.66 8.28
C SER A 17 -4.49 -3.07 7.43
N PRO A 18 -5.76 -3.14 7.88
CA PRO A 18 -6.88 -2.61 7.11
C PRO A 18 -6.80 -1.08 6.93
N GLN A 19 -6.03 -0.37 7.76
CA GLN A 19 -5.76 1.06 7.59
C GLN A 19 -4.91 1.36 6.34
N SER A 20 -4.17 0.38 5.82
CA SER A 20 -3.39 0.54 4.59
C SER A 20 -4.28 0.81 3.36
N GLU A 21 -5.53 0.38 3.40
CA GLU A 21 -6.50 0.58 2.33
C GLU A 21 -6.67 2.07 2.00
N GLU A 22 -6.73 2.92 3.04
CA GLU A 22 -6.81 4.38 2.87
C GLU A 22 -5.55 4.95 2.22
N VAL A 23 -4.37 4.42 2.54
CA VAL A 23 -3.11 4.84 1.91
C VAL A 23 -3.16 4.59 0.41
N PHE A 24 -3.61 3.42 -0.04
CA PHE A 24 -3.75 3.12 -1.47
C PHE A 24 -4.77 4.02 -2.15
N HIS A 25 -5.90 4.29 -1.49
CA HIS A 25 -6.91 5.23 -1.98
C HIS A 25 -6.38 6.65 -2.22
N GLN A 26 -5.39 7.10 -1.44
CA GLN A 26 -4.73 8.40 -1.69
C GLN A 26 -3.99 8.44 -3.03
N TYR A 27 -3.52 7.29 -3.51
CA TYR A 27 -2.79 7.17 -4.77
C TYR A 27 -3.69 6.83 -5.96
N ASP A 28 -4.96 6.46 -5.76
CA ASP A 28 -5.90 6.19 -6.86
C ASP A 28 -6.03 7.38 -7.83
N ALA A 29 -5.96 8.61 -7.29
CA ALA A 29 -5.98 9.82 -8.10
C ALA A 29 -4.70 10.00 -8.95
N GLU A 30 -3.54 9.55 -8.43
CA GLU A 30 -2.26 9.61 -9.13
C GLU A 30 -2.14 8.48 -10.18
N ALA A 31 -2.62 7.29 -9.85
CA ALA A 31 -2.73 6.16 -10.77
C ALA A 31 -3.80 6.36 -11.85
N GLY A 32 -4.78 7.23 -11.61
CA GLY A 32 -5.92 7.47 -12.50
C GLY A 32 -6.97 6.34 -12.49
N CYS A 33 -6.83 5.37 -11.59
CA CYS A 33 -7.77 4.28 -11.38
C CYS A 33 -7.65 3.72 -9.96
N CYS A 34 -8.61 2.89 -9.56
CA CYS A 34 -8.56 2.18 -8.28
C CYS A 34 -7.44 1.13 -8.30
N ILE A 35 -6.33 1.42 -7.62
CA ILE A 35 -5.14 0.56 -7.57
C ILE A 35 -5.50 -0.80 -6.98
N LEU A 36 -6.27 -0.82 -5.88
CA LEU A 36 -6.71 -2.05 -5.23
C LEU A 36 -7.59 -2.88 -6.16
N CYS A 37 -8.50 -2.25 -6.90
CA CYS A 37 -9.41 -2.97 -7.80
C CYS A 37 -8.66 -3.62 -8.97
N ASN A 38 -7.64 -2.92 -9.48
CA ASN A 38 -6.93 -3.32 -10.69
C ASN A 38 -5.77 -4.28 -10.39
N ASN A 39 -5.14 -4.14 -9.22
CA ASN A 39 -3.88 -4.78 -8.85
C ASN A 39 -3.88 -5.42 -7.45
N LEU A 40 -5.06 -5.83 -6.95
CA LEU A 40 -5.21 -6.42 -5.60
C LEU A 40 -4.21 -7.56 -5.30
N PHE A 41 -3.94 -8.39 -6.31
CA PHE A 41 -3.11 -9.58 -6.21
C PHE A 41 -1.65 -9.34 -6.64
N ASP A 42 -1.34 -8.16 -7.19
CA ASP A 42 0.00 -7.78 -7.60
C ASP A 42 0.80 -7.27 -6.41
N SER A 43 2.13 -7.35 -6.53
CA SER A 43 3.05 -6.88 -5.50
C SER A 43 3.10 -5.36 -5.47
N LEU A 44 3.30 -4.80 -4.28
CA LEU A 44 3.44 -3.35 -4.11
C LEU A 44 4.56 -2.76 -5.01
N GLU A 45 5.65 -3.50 -5.18
CA GLU A 45 6.75 -3.11 -6.07
C GLU A 45 6.31 -2.98 -7.54
N GLU A 46 5.55 -3.96 -8.06
CA GLU A 46 5.09 -3.87 -9.45
C GLU A 46 4.09 -2.75 -9.63
N VAL A 47 3.13 -2.62 -8.73
CA VAL A 47 2.15 -1.53 -8.74
C VAL A 47 2.83 -0.17 -8.78
N ALA A 48 3.83 0.04 -7.92
CA ALA A 48 4.58 1.28 -7.89
C ALA A 48 5.31 1.55 -9.22
N LYS A 49 5.87 0.53 -9.88
CA LYS A 49 6.48 0.68 -11.20
C LYS A 49 5.46 0.97 -12.30
N ILE A 50 4.35 0.23 -12.32
CA ILE A 50 3.28 0.35 -13.32
C ILE A 50 2.72 1.77 -13.36
N TYR A 51 2.42 2.32 -12.18
CA TYR A 51 1.83 3.66 -12.04
C TYR A 51 2.87 4.76 -11.80
N SER A 52 4.17 4.44 -11.85
CA SER A 52 5.27 5.38 -11.54
C SER A 52 5.10 6.07 -10.18
N LEU A 53 4.60 5.34 -9.17
CA LEU A 53 4.45 5.81 -7.80
C LEU A 53 5.73 5.60 -7.00
N ASP A 54 5.91 6.41 -5.96
CA ASP A 54 7.09 6.34 -5.12
C ASP A 54 6.96 5.22 -4.06
N LEU A 55 7.51 4.05 -4.38
CA LEU A 55 7.47 2.85 -3.52
C LEU A 55 7.97 3.12 -2.09
N ASN A 56 9.03 3.92 -1.94
CA ASN A 56 9.60 4.23 -0.63
C ASN A 56 8.62 5.06 0.21
N GLN A 57 7.93 6.01 -0.40
CA GLN A 57 6.91 6.81 0.30
C GLN A 57 5.71 5.97 0.73
N ILE A 58 5.23 5.09 -0.14
CA ILE A 58 4.11 4.19 0.19
C ILE A 58 4.51 3.30 1.36
N LEU A 59 5.67 2.64 1.30
CA LEU A 59 6.18 1.81 2.39
C LEU A 59 6.37 2.59 3.69
N ALA A 60 6.83 3.83 3.64
CA ALA A 60 6.98 4.67 4.82
C ALA A 60 5.62 4.99 5.47
N LYS A 61 4.60 5.32 4.68
CA LYS A 61 3.23 5.53 5.16
C LYS A 61 2.67 4.25 5.80
N LEU A 62 2.79 3.12 5.11
CA LEU A 62 2.31 1.82 5.59
C LEU A 62 2.96 1.42 6.92
N LYS A 63 4.28 1.58 7.04
CA LYS A 63 5.01 1.34 8.30
C LYS A 63 4.63 2.31 9.41
N GLY A 64 4.24 3.54 9.05
CA GLY A 64 3.73 4.53 10.01
C GLY A 64 2.38 4.12 10.63
N LEU A 65 1.55 3.36 9.91
CA LEU A 65 0.25 2.90 10.42
C LEU A 65 0.37 1.86 11.53
N ASP A 66 1.33 0.93 11.44
CA ASP A 66 1.63 -0.07 12.50
C ASP A 66 2.05 0.58 13.83
N HIS A 67 2.48 1.85 13.80
CA HIS A 67 2.88 2.62 14.97
C HIS A 67 1.82 3.64 15.44
N THR A 68 0.58 3.55 14.97
CA THR A 68 -0.48 4.43 15.51
C THR A 68 -0.82 4.02 16.95
N MET A 69 -0.16 4.73 17.86
CA MET A 69 -0.35 4.73 19.31
C MET A 69 -1.83 4.90 19.68
N GLU A 70 -2.23 4.10 20.67
CA GLU A 70 -3.21 4.49 21.70
C GLU A 70 -3.00 5.96 22.08
N GLY A 71 -4.02 6.80 21.85
CA GLY A 71 -4.10 8.18 22.31
C GLY A 71 -5.46 8.43 22.92
#